data_AF-C5LZ59-F1
#
_entry.id   AF-C5LZ59-F1
#
_cell.length_a   1.000
_cell.length_b   1.000
_cell.length_c   1.000
_cell.angle_alpha   90.00
_cell.angle_beta   90.00
_cell.angle_gamma   90.00
#
_symmetry.space_group_name_H-M   'P 1'
#
loop_
_entity.id
_entity.type
_entity.pdbx_description
1 polymer ?
#
loop_
_entity_poly.entity_id
_entity_poly.type
_entity_poly.pdbx_seq_one_letter_code
_entity_poly.pdbx_strand_id
1 'polypeptide(L)'
;MEKMRADALSRINPSTYTRQVARRRLFKVGDSVMKWVRNVDPLTPSWRGPLLVQQVLGDSTYKLSDGTVQDSRNIRKYFGKAQNMNPITIAYIQ
;
A
#
# COMPACT_ATOMS: atom_id res chain seq x y z
N MET A 1 23.26 -39.45 8.21
CA MET A 1 23.07 -38.39 7.20
C MET A 1 22.15 -37.26 7.71
N GLU A 2 22.13 -36.98 9.01
CA GLU A 2 21.10 -36.13 9.64
C GLU A 2 21.67 -34.84 10.25
N LYS A 3 22.96 -34.82 10.62
CA LYS A 3 23.65 -33.64 11.16
C LYS A 3 23.89 -32.51 10.13
N MET A 4 23.77 -32.78 8.83
CA MET A 4 24.01 -31.79 7.77
C MET A 4 22.83 -30.82 7.55
N ARG A 5 21.61 -31.17 8.01
CA ARG A 5 20.43 -30.31 7.80
C ARG A 5 20.29 -29.20 8.84
N ALA A 6 20.75 -29.43 10.06
CA ALA A 6 20.68 -28.45 11.14
C ALA A 6 21.62 -27.25 10.91
N ASP A 7 22.76 -27.48 10.27
CA ASP A 7 23.79 -26.45 10.03
C ASP A 7 23.48 -25.53 8.83
N ALA A 8 22.47 -25.88 8.04
CA ALA A 8 21.98 -25.03 6.94
C ALA A 8 21.00 -23.94 7.41
N LEU A 9 20.34 -24.14 8.56
CA LEU A 9 19.36 -23.20 9.10
C LEU A 9 19.99 -22.09 9.95
N SER A 10 21.20 -22.30 10.47
CA SER A 10 21.96 -21.30 11.24
C SER A 10 22.57 -20.19 10.38
N ARG A 11 22.63 -20.39 9.05
CA ARG A 11 23.22 -19.43 8.08
C ARG A 11 22.24 -18.42 7.52
N ILE A 12 21.01 -18.36 8.02
CA ILE A 12 20.08 -17.28 7.70
C ILE A 12 20.54 -16.05 8.49
N ASN A 13 21.42 -15.28 7.87
CA ASN A 13 21.90 -14.02 8.41
C ASN A 13 20.70 -13.09 8.67
N PRO A 14 20.41 -12.67 9.92
CA PRO A 14 19.25 -11.83 10.23
C PRO A 14 19.30 -10.46 9.52
N SER A 15 20.46 -10.09 8.97
CA SER A 15 20.63 -8.87 8.15
C SER A 15 19.90 -8.91 6.79
N THR A 16 19.51 -10.09 6.27
CA THR A 16 18.70 -10.13 5.03
C THR A 16 17.23 -9.80 5.28
N TYR A 17 16.72 -10.04 6.50
CA TYR A 17 15.35 -9.67 6.87
C TYR A 17 15.22 -8.16 7.11
N THR A 18 16.23 -7.55 7.73
CA THR A 18 16.23 -6.09 8.01
C THR A 18 16.46 -5.24 6.76
N ARG A 19 17.18 -5.74 5.74
CA ARG A 19 17.43 -4.95 4.50
C ARG A 19 16.19 -4.79 3.61
N GLN A 20 15.17 -5.66 3.74
CA GLN A 20 13.91 -5.51 3.00
C GLN A 20 13.00 -4.39 3.56
N VAL A 21 13.19 -3.99 4.82
CA VAL A 21 12.37 -2.97 5.48
C VAL A 21 12.66 -1.57 4.93
N ALA A 22 13.88 -1.33 4.44
CA ALA A 22 14.36 -0.01 3.99
C ALA A 22 13.70 0.53 2.70
N ARG A 23 12.82 -0.23 2.04
CA ARG A 23 12.09 0.22 0.82
C ARG A 23 10.57 0.08 0.91
N ARG A 24 10.01 -0.10 2.11
CA ARG A 24 8.55 -0.05 2.27
C ARG A 24 8.06 1.33 1.83
N ARG A 25 7.13 1.36 0.87
CA ARG A 25 6.46 2.59 0.47
C ARG A 25 5.55 2.99 1.61
N LEU A 26 6.00 3.95 2.41
CA LEU A 26 5.23 4.52 3.50
C LEU A 26 4.38 5.67 2.93
N PHE A 27 3.08 5.61 3.17
CA PHE A 27 2.13 6.65 2.81
C PHE A 27 1.68 7.38 4.08
N LYS A 28 1.33 8.65 3.96
CA LYS A 28 0.86 9.47 5.08
C LYS A 28 -0.58 9.91 4.84
N VAL A 29 -1.31 10.21 5.91
CA VAL A 29 -2.64 10.83 5.81
C VAL A 29 -2.54 12.09 4.94
N GLY A 30 -3.48 12.24 3.99
CA GLY A 30 -3.49 13.32 3.01
C GLY A 30 -2.67 13.06 1.74
N ASP A 31 -1.84 12.01 1.67
CA ASP A 31 -1.17 11.65 0.42
C ASP A 31 -2.21 11.29 -0.66
N SER A 32 -2.01 11.84 -1.86
CA SER A 32 -2.74 11.42 -3.06
C SER A 32 -2.14 10.13 -3.61
N VAL A 33 -3.00 9.12 -3.80
CA VAL A 33 -2.61 7.77 -4.20
C VAL A 33 -3.55 7.19 -5.25
N MET A 34 -3.10 6.15 -5.93
CA MET A 34 -3.94 5.25 -6.72
C MET A 34 -3.97 3.88 -6.04
N LYS A 35 -5.12 3.20 -6.12
CA LYS A 35 -5.26 1.81 -5.68
C LYS A 35 -5.33 0.86 -6.86
N TRP A 36 -4.81 -0.35 -6.68
CA TRP A 36 -4.94 -1.42 -7.65
C TRP A 36 -6.29 -2.11 -7.49
N VAL A 37 -6.97 -2.34 -8.60
CA VAL A 37 -8.24 -3.07 -8.69
C VAL A 37 -8.09 -4.14 -9.75
N ARG A 38 -8.50 -5.37 -9.42
CA ARG A 38 -8.55 -6.47 -10.38
C ARG A 38 -9.68 -6.17 -11.37
N ASN A 39 -9.34 -6.01 -12.65
CA ASN A 39 -10.34 -5.91 -13.72
C ASN A 39 -10.55 -7.27 -14.36
N VAL A 40 -11.75 -7.47 -14.91
CA VAL A 40 -12.07 -8.62 -15.76
C VAL A 40 -11.65 -8.34 -17.21
N ASP A 41 -11.76 -7.08 -17.64
CA ASP A 41 -11.36 -6.62 -18.97
C ASP A 41 -9.88 -6.18 -19.01
N PRO A 42 -9.05 -6.75 -19.92
CA PRO A 42 -7.64 -6.39 -20.06
C PRO A 42 -7.39 -4.95 -20.56
N LEU A 43 -8.36 -4.32 -21.22
CA LEU A 43 -8.22 -2.94 -21.74
C LEU A 43 -8.50 -1.88 -20.68
N THR A 44 -9.15 -2.27 -19.58
CA THR A 44 -9.47 -1.35 -18.50
C THR A 44 -8.27 -1.19 -17.56
N PRO A 45 -7.81 0.04 -17.23
CA PRO A 45 -6.68 0.25 -16.32
C PRO A 45 -6.94 -0.26 -14.91
N SER A 46 -6.01 -1.04 -14.35
CA SER A 46 -6.13 -1.57 -12.98
C SER A 46 -5.91 -0.54 -11.89
N TRP A 47 -5.15 0.53 -12.15
CA TRP A 47 -4.90 1.58 -11.18
C TRP A 47 -6.02 2.62 -11.21
N ARG A 48 -6.69 2.82 -10.08
CA ARG A 48 -7.80 3.77 -9.90
C ARG A 48 -7.43 4.88 -8.93
N GLY A 49 -7.83 6.10 -9.23
CA GLY A 49 -7.58 7.28 -8.41
C GLY A 49 -7.64 8.57 -9.24
N PRO A 50 -7.26 9.71 -8.64
CA PRO A 50 -6.65 9.83 -7.32
C PRO A 50 -7.61 9.54 -6.15
N LEU A 51 -7.06 9.04 -5.05
CA LEU A 51 -7.71 8.88 -3.74
C LEU A 51 -6.80 9.50 -2.68
N LEU A 52 -7.36 9.85 -1.53
CA LEU A 52 -6.57 10.32 -0.38
C LEU A 52 -6.41 9.21 0.64
N VAL A 53 -5.24 9.12 1.26
CA VAL A 53 -5.07 8.33 2.48
C VAL A 53 -5.80 9.05 3.61
N GLN A 54 -6.86 8.45 4.15
CA GLN A 54 -7.59 8.97 5.30
C GLN A 54 -7.00 8.53 6.63
N GLN A 55 -6.49 7.29 6.70
CA GLN A 55 -5.98 6.73 7.95
C GLN A 55 -4.86 5.72 7.68
N VAL A 56 -3.84 5.72 8.55
CA VAL A 56 -2.82 4.67 8.62
C VAL A 56 -3.23 3.71 9.73
N LEU A 57 -3.51 2.45 9.40
CA LEU A 57 -4.03 1.43 10.33
C LEU A 57 -2.92 0.51 10.87
N GLY A 58 -1.73 0.56 10.27
CA GLY A 58 -0.55 -0.21 10.67
C GLY A 58 0.60 0.04 9.70
N ASP A 59 1.69 -0.70 9.85
CA ASP A 59 2.93 -0.52 9.08
C ASP A 59 2.77 -0.57 7.56
N SER A 60 1.71 -1.19 7.05
CA SER A 60 1.48 -1.38 5.62
C SER A 60 0.01 -1.39 5.23
N THR A 61 -0.88 -0.89 6.09
CA THR A 61 -2.33 -0.94 5.88
C THR A 61 -2.93 0.46 6.00
N TYR A 62 -3.72 0.86 5.01
CA TYR A 62 -4.21 2.22 4.85
C TYR A 62 -5.70 2.23 4.51
N LYS A 63 -6.45 3.14 5.11
CA LYS A 63 -7.83 3.46 4.71
C LYS A 63 -7.80 4.63 3.73
N LEU A 64 -8.47 4.47 2.59
CA LEU A 64 -8.54 5.48 1.53
C LEU A 64 -9.86 6.26 1.59
N SER A 65 -9.93 7.37 0.83
CA SER A 65 -11.07 8.29 0.80
C SER A 65 -12.37 7.70 0.27
N ASP A 66 -12.30 6.59 -0.46
CA ASP A 66 -13.46 5.81 -0.89
C ASP A 66 -13.90 4.76 0.14
N GLY A 67 -13.35 4.82 1.36
CA GLY A 67 -13.66 3.91 2.46
C GLY A 67 -12.94 2.56 2.39
N THR A 68 -12.22 2.25 1.30
CA THR A 68 -11.54 0.96 1.17
C THR A 68 -10.26 0.88 2.00
N VAL A 69 -9.99 -0.32 2.52
CA VAL A 69 -8.74 -0.64 3.24
C VAL A 69 -7.80 -1.39 2.30
N GLN A 70 -6.56 -0.93 2.19
CA GLN A 70 -5.58 -1.43 1.23
C GLN A 70 -4.23 -1.70 1.89
N ASP A 71 -3.58 -2.78 1.46
CA ASP A 71 -2.16 -3.03 1.73
C ASP A 71 -1.30 -2.11 0.86
N SER A 72 -0.15 -1.67 1.38
CA SER A 72 0.86 -0.86 0.69
C SER A 72 1.22 -1.34 -0.73
N ARG A 73 1.16 -2.65 -0.99
CA ARG A 73 1.44 -3.28 -2.29
C ARG A 73 0.40 -2.91 -3.35
N ASN A 74 -0.84 -2.66 -2.93
CA ASN A 74 -1.96 -2.29 -3.78
C ASN A 74 -2.09 -0.77 -3.93
N ILE A 75 -1.12 0.02 -3.46
CA ILE A 75 -1.16 1.47 -3.49
C ILE A 75 0.07 2.04 -4.20
N ARG A 76 -0.11 3.14 -4.93
CA ARG A 76 0.95 3.92 -5.59
C ARG A 76 0.73 5.42 -5.33
N LYS A 77 1.81 6.18 -5.14
CA LYS A 77 1.70 7.64 -5.01
C LYS A 77 1.27 8.24 -6.34
N TYR A 78 0.28 9.13 -6.31
CA TYR A 78 -0.22 9.85 -7.47
C TYR A 78 0.45 11.23 -7.51
N PHE A 79 1.07 11.56 -8.64
CA PHE A 79 1.78 12.84 -8.85
C PHE A 79 1.13 13.72 -9.92
N GLY A 80 -0.06 13.33 -10.41
CA GLY A 80 -0.81 14.17 -11.34
C GLY A 80 -1.25 15.46 -10.66
N LYS A 81 -1.50 16.51 -11.45
CA LYS A 81 -2.08 17.76 -10.95
C LYS A 81 -3.39 17.41 -10.25
N ALA A 82 -3.49 17.69 -8.95
CA ALA A 82 -4.71 17.46 -8.19
C ALA A 82 -5.85 18.18 -8.91
N GLN A 83 -6.76 17.42 -9.54
CA GLN A 83 -8.05 17.97 -9.88
C GLN A 83 -8.68 18.33 -8.54
N ASN A 84 -9.07 19.59 -8.36
CA ASN A 84 -9.64 20.15 -7.14
C ASN A 84 -10.76 19.23 -6.60
N MET A 85 -10.40 18.28 -5.75
CA MET A 85 -11.37 17.48 -5.01
C MET A 85 -11.82 18.37 -3.87
N ASN A 86 -12.98 19.00 -4.06
CA ASN A 86 -13.61 19.84 -3.05
C ASN A 86 -13.67 19.05 -1.72
N PRO A 87 -13.15 19.59 -0.61
CA PRO A 87 -13.12 18.91 0.69
C PRO A 87 -14.50 18.72 1.34
N ILE A 88 -15.60 19.08 0.67
CA ILE A 88 -16.95 19.18 1.26
C ILE A 88 -17.68 17.81 1.32
N THR A 89 -17.24 16.79 0.59
CA THR A 89 -18.00 15.51 0.53
C THR A 89 -17.73 14.54 1.69
N ILE A 90 -16.99 14.94 2.73
CA ILE A 90 -16.73 14.08 3.92
C ILE A 90 -17.80 14.28 5.02
N ALA A 91 -18.76 15.19 4.83
CA ALA A 91 -19.71 15.57 5.88
C ALA A 91 -21.15 15.05 5.68
N TYR A 92 -21.38 13.84 5.14
CA TYR A 92 -22.73 13.23 5.16
C TYR A 92 -22.68 11.70 5.18
N ILE A 93 -22.23 11.13 6.30
CA ILE A 93 -22.71 9.81 6.75
C ILE A 93 -22.83 9.90 8.29
N GLN A 94 -24.01 10.30 8.76
CA GLN A 94 -24.52 9.96 10.10
C GLN A 94 -25.52 8.82 9.94
#